data_AF-A0A9Q6I9V3-F1
#
_entry.id   AF-A0A9Q6I9V3-F1
#
_cell.length_a   1.000
_cell.length_b   1.000
_cell.length_c   1.000
_cell.angle_alpha   90.00
_cell.angle_beta   90.00
_cell.angle_gamma   90.00
#
_symmetry.space_group_name_H-M   'P 1'
#
loop_
_entity.id
_entity.type
_entity.pdbx_description
1 polymer ?
#
loop_
_entity_poly.entity_id
_entity_poly.type
_entity_poly.pdbx_seq_one_letter_code
_entity_poly.pdbx_strand_id
1 'polypeptide(L)'
;MPIGTELDASLADVLSMLKRAFPNGVSPTDYRPLLAALYEHLSDRNLANVISQLTHKDPDLVLNEIYEAVTSKKPKAQEIASLTRLLNHHGASETLADT
;
A
#
# COMPACT_ATOMS: atom_id res chain seq x y z
N MET A 1 -12.53 -20.57 16.50
CA MET A 1 -12.45 -19.34 15.68
C MET A 1 -11.00 -19.16 15.28
N PRO A 2 -10.63 -19.21 13.99
CA PRO A 2 -9.32 -18.69 13.60
C PRO A 2 -9.39 -17.17 13.63
N ILE A 3 -8.56 -16.56 14.47
CA ILE A 3 -8.23 -15.14 14.44
C ILE A 3 -6.87 -15.08 13.74
N GLY A 4 -6.81 -14.46 12.57
CA GLY A 4 -5.55 -14.05 11.94
C GLY A 4 -5.12 -14.88 10.72
N THR A 5 -4.64 -14.16 9.70
CA THR A 5 -3.86 -14.66 8.54
C THR A 5 -4.59 -15.33 7.38
N GLU A 6 -5.77 -14.85 7.00
CA GLU A 6 -6.23 -14.99 5.61
C GLU A 6 -6.17 -13.60 5.00
N LEU A 7 -5.08 -13.32 4.31
CA LEU A 7 -5.04 -12.18 3.40
C LEU A 7 -6.10 -12.49 2.36
N ASP A 8 -7.20 -11.73 2.34
CA ASP A 8 -8.26 -11.89 1.32
C ASP A 8 -7.62 -12.05 -0.05
N ALA A 9 -8.19 -12.90 -0.92
CA ALA A 9 -7.55 -13.24 -2.19
C ALA A 9 -7.19 -11.96 -2.99
N SER A 10 -8.03 -10.93 -2.89
CA SER A 10 -7.79 -9.61 -3.48
C SER A 10 -6.56 -8.90 -2.87
N LEU A 11 -6.36 -8.96 -1.55
CA LEU A 11 -5.18 -8.37 -0.88
C LEU A 11 -3.87 -9.11 -1.20
N ALA A 12 -3.94 -10.43 -1.40
CA ALA A 12 -2.79 -11.21 -1.84
C ALA A 12 -2.36 -10.84 -3.28
N ASP A 13 -3.33 -10.53 -4.13
CA ASP A 13 -3.07 -10.01 -5.48
C ASP A 13 -2.45 -8.61 -5.42
N VAL A 14 -2.97 -7.71 -4.57
CA VAL A 14 -2.38 -6.37 -4.33
C VAL A 14 -0.92 -6.50 -3.89
N LEU A 15 -0.62 -7.36 -2.91
CA LEU A 15 0.75 -7.57 -2.44
C LEU A 15 1.66 -8.10 -3.54
N SER A 16 1.17 -9.03 -4.35
CA SER A 16 1.93 -9.61 -5.47
C SER A 16 2.22 -8.56 -6.55
N MET A 17 1.23 -7.71 -6.84
CA MET A 17 1.35 -6.59 -7.76
C MET A 17 2.35 -5.54 -7.25
N LEU A 18 2.31 -5.20 -5.95
CA LEU A 18 3.29 -4.30 -5.33
C LEU A 18 4.71 -4.86 -5.36
N LYS A 19 4.90 -6.15 -5.09
CA LYS A 19 6.22 -6.81 -5.20
C LYS A 19 6.78 -6.77 -6.62
N ARG A 20 5.92 -6.78 -7.64
CA ARG A 20 6.33 -6.63 -9.05
C ARG A 20 6.69 -5.19 -9.41
N ALA A 21 5.94 -4.22 -8.88
CA ALA A 21 6.23 -2.80 -9.08
C ALA A 21 7.51 -2.35 -8.33
N PHE A 22 7.78 -2.97 -7.18
CA PHE A 22 8.94 -2.67 -6.33
C PHE A 22 9.80 -3.92 -6.06
N PRO A 23 10.47 -4.47 -7.09
CA PRO A 23 11.25 -5.70 -6.95
C PRO A 23 12.45 -5.54 -6.01
N ASN A 24 12.97 -4.31 -5.87
CA ASN A 24 14.09 -3.96 -4.99
C ASN A 24 13.62 -3.36 -3.65
N GLY A 25 12.32 -3.44 -3.35
CA GLY A 25 11.71 -2.75 -2.22
C GLY A 25 11.32 -1.30 -2.52
N VAL A 26 10.60 -0.69 -1.58
CA VAL A 26 10.08 0.67 -1.71
C VAL A 26 11.10 1.67 -1.19
N SER A 27 11.50 2.62 -2.04
CA SER A 27 12.41 3.69 -1.63
C SER A 27 11.78 4.58 -0.54
N PRO A 28 12.56 5.16 0.38
CA PRO A 28 12.03 6.03 1.43
C PRO A 28 11.28 7.27 0.89
N THR A 29 11.67 7.75 -0.29
CA THR A 29 10.99 8.87 -0.98
C THR A 29 9.62 8.46 -1.53
N ASP A 30 9.52 7.23 -2.04
CA ASP A 30 8.29 6.68 -2.63
C ASP A 30 7.33 6.14 -1.56
N TYR A 31 7.84 5.79 -0.38
CA TYR A 31 7.07 5.12 0.67
C TYR A 31 5.83 5.92 1.10
N ARG A 32 5.97 7.20 1.44
CA ARG A 32 4.81 8.02 1.85
C ARG A 32 3.80 8.26 0.72
N PRO A 33 4.20 8.66 -0.50
CA PRO A 33 3.25 8.77 -1.60
C PRO A 33 2.59 7.43 -1.93
N LEU A 34 3.27 6.29 -1.72
CA LEU A 34 2.67 4.97 -1.87
C LEU A 34 1.56 4.73 -0.83
N LEU A 35 1.82 5.04 0.45
CA LEU A 35 0.82 4.94 1.51
C LEU A 35 -0.42 5.78 1.18
N ALA A 36 -0.21 7.05 0.78
CA ALA A 36 -1.29 7.96 0.47
C ALA A 36 -2.09 7.52 -0.78
N ALA A 37 -1.41 6.98 -1.80
CA ALA A 37 -2.07 6.48 -3.01
C ALA A 37 -2.97 5.28 -2.71
N LEU A 38 -2.47 4.32 -1.93
CA LEU A 38 -3.23 3.11 -1.61
C LEU A 38 -4.33 3.36 -0.56
N TYR A 39 -4.19 4.38 0.28
CA TYR A 39 -5.19 4.77 1.28
C TYR A 39 -6.53 5.16 0.67
N GLU A 40 -6.56 5.66 -0.57
CA GLU A 40 -7.82 5.96 -1.26
C GLU A 40 -8.59 4.69 -1.71
N HIS A 41 -7.92 3.55 -1.75
CA HIS A 41 -8.48 2.28 -2.24
C HIS A 41 -8.64 1.22 -1.16
N LEU A 42 -7.81 1.25 -0.11
CA LEU A 42 -7.78 0.24 0.95
C LEU A 42 -8.15 0.86 2.30
N SER A 43 -8.92 0.13 3.11
CA SER A 43 -9.12 0.47 4.52
C SER A 43 -7.79 0.48 5.27
N ASP A 44 -7.69 1.26 6.36
CA ASP A 44 -6.44 1.46 7.12
C ASP A 44 -5.79 0.13 7.52
N ARG A 45 -6.60 -0.83 7.98
CA ARG A 45 -6.16 -2.16 8.41
C ARG A 45 -5.62 -3.01 7.26
N ASN A 46 -6.28 -2.95 6.10
CA ASN A 46 -5.85 -3.70 4.92
C ASN A 46 -4.55 -3.11 4.35
N LEU A 47 -4.47 -1.78 4.28
CA LEU A 47 -3.26 -1.09 3.87
C LEU A 47 -2.09 -1.41 4.81
N ALA A 48 -2.31 -1.35 6.12
CA ALA A 48 -1.30 -1.69 7.11
C ALA A 48 -0.81 -3.13 6.95
N ASN A 49 -1.72 -4.08 6.71
CA ASN A 49 -1.37 -5.50 6.53
C ASN A 49 -0.62 -5.79 5.22
N VAL A 50 -0.93 -5.08 4.14
CA VAL A 50 -0.22 -5.22 2.86
C VAL A 50 1.18 -4.62 2.96
N ILE A 51 1.29 -3.42 3.52
CA ILE A 51 2.56 -2.71 3.64
C ILE A 51 3.47 -3.36 4.68
N SER A 52 2.92 -3.88 5.79
CA SER A 52 3.69 -4.65 6.77
C SER A 52 4.36 -5.85 6.12
N GLN A 53 3.65 -6.59 5.27
CA GLN A 53 4.19 -7.72 4.54
C GLN A 53 5.16 -7.31 3.41
N LEU A 54 4.94 -6.17 2.77
CA LEU A 54 5.85 -5.66 1.74
C LEU A 54 7.19 -5.19 2.34
N THR A 55 7.14 -4.55 3.51
CA THR A 55 8.30 -3.92 4.15
C THR A 55 8.88 -4.72 5.32
N HIS A 56 8.25 -5.84 5.68
CA HIS A 56 8.55 -6.63 6.88
C HIS A 56 8.53 -5.80 8.17
N LYS A 57 7.65 -4.80 8.23
CA LYS A 57 7.43 -3.96 9.42
C LYS A 57 6.25 -4.48 10.24
N ASP A 58 6.17 -4.03 11.48
CA ASP A 58 5.01 -4.27 12.33
C ASP A 58 3.78 -3.48 11.82
N PRO A 59 2.59 -4.13 11.70
CA PRO A 59 1.39 -3.49 11.16
C PRO A 59 0.90 -2.30 12.01
N ASP A 60 1.08 -2.32 13.33
CA ASP A 60 0.69 -1.19 14.19
C ASP A 60 1.61 0.02 13.96
N LEU A 61 2.90 -0.21 13.72
CA LEU A 61 3.82 0.86 13.31
C LEU A 61 3.44 1.44 11.95
N VAL A 62 3.14 0.57 10.98
CA VAL A 62 2.72 1.00 9.64
C VAL A 62 1.41 1.79 9.70
N LEU A 63 0.46 1.41 10.56
CA LEU A 63 -0.78 2.14 10.75
C LEU A 63 -0.53 3.59 11.19
N ASN A 64 0.40 3.80 12.12
CA ASN A 64 0.82 5.14 12.51
C ASN A 64 1.46 5.91 11.34
N GLU A 65 2.33 5.26 10.55
CA GLU A 65 2.95 5.88 9.37
C GLU A 65 1.91 6.26 8.29
N ILE A 66 0.86 5.45 8.11
CA ILE A 66 -0.26 5.75 7.22
C ILE A 66 -0.96 7.03 7.69
N TYR A 67 -1.35 7.10 8.97
CA TYR A 67 -1.98 8.30 9.52
C TYR A 67 -1.09 9.53 9.40
N GLU A 68 0.21 9.40 9.67
CA GLU A 68 1.15 10.50 9.45
C GLU A 68 1.19 10.94 7.99
N ALA A 69 1.23 10.00 7.04
CA ALA A 69 1.28 10.28 5.61
C ALA A 69 0.00 10.94 5.09
N VAL A 70 -1.18 10.65 5.67
CA VAL A 70 -2.46 11.23 5.22
C VAL A 70 -2.92 12.43 6.03
N THR A 71 -2.28 12.76 7.15
CA THR A 71 -2.68 13.92 7.99
C THR A 71 -1.60 15.00 8.05
N SER A 72 -0.42 14.67 8.60
CA SER A 72 0.60 15.64 9.00
C SER A 72 1.72 15.80 7.98
N LYS A 73 2.07 14.72 7.29
CA LYS A 73 3.20 14.64 6.34
C LYS A 73 2.70 14.24 4.96
N LYS A 74 1.67 14.94 4.48
CA LYS A 74 1.06 14.70 3.18
C LYS A 74 2.08 14.79 2.05
N PRO A 75 2.27 13.72 1.25
CA PRO A 75 3.07 13.80 0.05
C PRO A 75 2.42 14.74 -0.97
N LYS A 76 3.22 15.26 -1.89
CA LYS A 76 2.70 16.15 -2.95
C LYS A 76 1.78 15.36 -3.86
N ALA A 77 0.68 15.97 -4.30
CA ALA A 77 -0.28 15.34 -5.21
C ALA A 77 0.38 14.79 -6.49
N GLN A 78 1.43 15.45 -6.99
CA GLN A 78 2.19 14.98 -8.15
C GLN A 78 2.94 13.65 -7.89
N GLU A 79 3.49 13.46 -6.68
CA GLU A 79 4.21 12.24 -6.30
C GLU A 79 3.22 11.08 -6.18
N ILE A 80 2.07 11.34 -5.55
CA ILE A 80 0.97 10.38 -5.44
C ILE A 80 0.51 9.98 -6.85
N ALA A 81 0.19 10.95 -7.71
CA ALA A 81 -0.28 10.67 -9.07
C ALA A 81 0.76 9.92 -9.92
N SER A 82 2.05 10.18 -9.71
CA SER A 82 3.14 9.49 -10.41
C SER A 82 3.22 8.03 -9.97
N LEU A 83 3.11 7.75 -8.67
CA LEU A 83 3.05 6.38 -8.16
C LEU A 83 1.77 5.66 -8.55
N THR A 84 0.61 6.31 -8.47
CA THR A 84 -0.66 5.73 -8.93
C THR A 84 -0.56 5.32 -10.40
N ARG A 85 0.06 6.13 -11.26
CA ARG A 85 0.30 5.76 -12.67
C ARG A 85 1.25 4.58 -12.80
N LEU A 86 2.35 4.54 -12.03
CA LEU A 86 3.27 3.41 -12.02
C LEU A 86 2.55 2.12 -11.62
N LEU A 87 1.76 2.18 -10.54
CA LEU A 87 0.97 1.05 -10.05
C LEU A 87 -0.05 0.60 -11.12
N ASN A 88 -0.76 1.53 -11.74
CA ASN A 88 -1.71 1.22 -12.81
C ASN A 88 -1.04 0.57 -14.03
N HIS A 89 0.18 0.97 -14.37
CA HIS A 89 0.96 0.30 -15.42
C HIS A 89 1.28 -1.17 -15.09
N HIS A 90 1.35 -1.51 -13.81
CA HIS A 90 1.56 -2.86 -13.30
C HIS A 90 0.27 -3.64 -12.98
N GLY A 91 -0.91 -3.13 -13.37
CA GLY A 91 -2.20 -3.80 -13.19
C GLY A 91 -2.98 -3.40 -11.93
N ALA A 92 -2.53 -2.39 -11.17
CA ALA A 92 -3.19 -2.01 -9.92
C ALA A 92 -4.66 -1.59 -10.06
N SER A 93 -5.04 -0.98 -11.19
CA SER A 93 -6.43 -0.57 -11.41
C SER A 93 -7.39 -1.76 -11.46
N GLU A 94 -6.94 -2.92 -11.92
CA GLU A 94 -7.76 -4.14 -11.96
C GLU A 94 -7.79 -4.76 -10.56
N THR A 95 -6.63 -4.90 -9.91
CA THR A 95 -6.52 -5.51 -8.59
C THR A 95 -7.18 -4.70 -7.46
N LEU A 96 -7.07 -3.36 -7.48
CA LEU A 96 -7.64 -2.47 -6.46
C LEU A 96 -9.13 -2.17 -6.70
N ALA A 97 -9.68 -2.50 -7.86
CA ALA A 97 -11.11 -2.34 -8.13
C ALA A 97 -11.96 -3.51 -7.57
N ASP A 98 -11.33 -4.67 -7.31
CA ASP A 98 -11.97 -5.89 -6.80
C ASP A 98 -11.72 -6.13 -5.28
N THR A 99 -11.18 -5.15 -4.56
CA THR A 99 -10.97 -5.16 -3.09
C THR A 99 -11.99 -4.28 -2.37
#